data_AF-A0A7L2R588-F1
#
_entry.id   AF-A0A7L2R588-F1
#
_cell.length_a   1.000
_cell.length_b   1.000
_cell.length_c   1.000
_cell.angle_alpha   90.00
_cell.angle_beta   90.00
_cell.angle_gamma   90.00
#
_symmetry.space_group_name_H-M   'P 1'
#
loop_
_entity.id
_entity.type
_entity.pdbx_description
1 polymer ?
#
loop_
_entity_poly.entity_id
_entity_poly.type
_entity_poly.pdbx_seq_one_letter_code
_entity_poly.pdbx_strand_id
1 'polypeptide(L)'
;RVNGCYEALSGGSTSEGFEDFTGGVTEWFDLRRPPADLYQIILKALERGSLLGCSIDITSAFDMEAVTFKKLVKGHAYSVTGAKQV
;
A
#
# COMPACT_ATOMS: atom_id res chain seq x y z
N ARG A 1 -17.35 6.95 -17.80
CA ARG A 1 -16.08 6.22 -17.50
C ARG A 1 -16.36 5.28 -16.33
N VAL A 2 -15.59 4.19 -16.13
CA VAL A 2 -15.97 3.02 -15.32
C VAL A 2 -16.46 3.34 -13.90
N ASN A 3 -15.85 4.33 -13.23
CA ASN A 3 -16.20 4.72 -11.85
C ASN A 3 -17.14 5.95 -11.74
N GLY A 4 -17.84 6.32 -12.81
CA GLY A 4 -18.83 7.40 -12.80
C GLY A 4 -18.20 8.80 -12.85
N CYS A 5 -17.52 9.22 -11.78
CA CYS A 5 -16.86 10.53 -11.65
C CYS A 5 -15.45 10.41 -11.04
N TYR A 6 -14.67 11.51 -11.05
CA TYR A 6 -13.32 11.52 -10.47
C TYR A 6 -13.33 11.42 -8.94
N GLU A 7 -14.31 12.02 -8.28
CA GLU A 7 -14.43 11.99 -6.82
C GLU A 7 -14.69 10.59 -6.29
N ALA A 8 -15.36 9.73 -7.07
CA ALA A 8 -15.59 8.33 -6.72
C ALA A 8 -14.32 7.48 -6.61
N LEU A 9 -13.16 8.01 -7.04
CA LEU A 9 -11.85 7.36 -6.87
C LEU A 9 -11.18 7.74 -5.54
N SER A 10 -11.73 8.71 -4.79
CA SER A 10 -11.17 9.16 -3.53
C SER A 10 -11.49 8.16 -2.41
N GLY A 11 -10.48 7.75 -1.65
CA GLY A 11 -10.62 6.80 -0.53
C GLY A 11 -10.64 5.32 -0.93
N GLY A 12 -10.37 4.99 -2.19
CA GLY A 12 -10.20 3.60 -2.64
C GLY A 12 -8.98 2.91 -2.02
N SER A 13 -8.97 1.57 -2.06
CA SER A 13 -7.84 0.77 -1.58
C SER A 13 -6.77 0.63 -2.65
N THR A 14 -5.49 0.62 -2.27
CA THR A 14 -4.39 0.32 -3.19
C THR A 14 -4.55 -1.06 -3.84
N SER A 15 -5.12 -2.03 -3.14
CA SER A 15 -5.39 -3.38 -3.68
C SER A 15 -6.37 -3.37 -4.84
N GLU A 16 -7.41 -2.54 -4.75
CA GLU A 16 -8.42 -2.40 -5.80
C GLU A 16 -7.77 -1.88 -7.08
N GLY A 17 -6.91 -0.85 -6.95
CA GLY A 17 -6.12 -0.37 -8.07
C GLY A 17 -5.17 -1.42 -8.64
N PHE A 18 -4.50 -2.22 -7.79
CA PHE A 18 -3.59 -3.26 -8.25
C PHE A 18 -4.32 -4.37 -9.02
N GLU A 19 -5.48 -4.80 -8.53
CA GLU A 19 -6.32 -5.81 -9.18
C GLU A 19 -6.87 -5.29 -10.51
N ASP A 20 -7.41 -4.06 -10.52
CA ASP A 20 -7.95 -3.44 -11.73
C ASP A 20 -6.89 -3.26 -12.83
N PHE A 21 -5.65 -2.90 -12.45
CA PHE A 21 -4.59 -2.67 -13.43
C PHE A 21 -3.90 -3.94 -13.92
N THR A 22 -3.85 -5.00 -13.11
CA THR A 22 -3.02 -6.17 -13.41
C THR A 22 -3.83 -7.45 -13.65
N GLY A 23 -5.07 -7.52 -13.17
CA GLY A 23 -5.84 -8.77 -13.07
C GLY A 23 -5.19 -9.79 -12.11
N GLY A 24 -4.23 -9.35 -11.28
CA GLY A 24 -3.50 -10.18 -10.34
C GLY A 24 -4.28 -10.48 -9.06
N VAL A 25 -3.64 -11.17 -8.13
CA VAL A 25 -4.18 -11.46 -6.79
C VAL A 25 -3.41 -10.63 -5.76
N THR A 26 -4.12 -9.94 -4.88
CA THR A 26 -3.50 -9.17 -3.80
C THR A 26 -3.21 -10.05 -2.58
N GLU A 27 -1.98 -9.94 -2.05
CA GLU A 27 -1.60 -10.47 -0.74
C GLU A 27 -1.38 -9.33 0.25
N TRP A 28 -1.81 -9.52 1.50
CA TRP A 28 -1.70 -8.51 2.57
C TRP A 28 -0.85 -9.03 3.72
N PHE A 29 0.01 -8.17 4.25
CA PHE A 29 0.87 -8.48 5.41
C PHE A 29 0.61 -7.50 6.54
N ASP A 30 0.24 -8.01 7.73
CA ASP A 30 0.19 -7.20 8.95
C ASP A 30 1.63 -6.94 9.44
N LEU A 31 2.09 -5.70 9.29
CA LEU A 31 3.45 -5.30 9.71
C LEU A 31 3.64 -5.29 11.24
N ARG A 32 2.57 -5.40 12.04
CA ARG A 32 2.66 -5.63 13.49
C ARG A 32 2.96 -7.09 13.82
N ARG A 33 2.67 -8.01 12.88
CA ARG A 33 2.92 -9.45 12.99
C ARG A 33 3.52 -9.99 11.68
N PRO A 34 4.72 -9.50 11.27
CA PRO A 34 5.27 -9.84 9.97
C PRO A 34 5.78 -11.29 9.95
N PRO A 35 5.74 -11.96 8.80
CA PRO A 35 6.43 -13.24 8.62
C PRO A 35 7.94 -13.04 8.75
N ALA A 36 8.66 -14.07 9.22
CA ALA A 36 10.10 -14.00 9.47
C ALA A 36 10.92 -13.70 8.19
N ASP A 37 10.39 -14.06 7.03
CA ASP A 37 10.98 -13.89 5.71
C ASP A 37 10.40 -12.72 4.91
N LEU A 38 9.72 -11.76 5.56
CA LEU A 38 9.09 -10.61 4.90
C LEU A 38 10.04 -9.87 3.95
N TYR A 39 11.30 -9.68 4.34
CA TYR A 39 12.29 -9.01 3.48
C TYR A 39 12.54 -9.78 2.18
N GLN A 40 12.61 -11.11 2.25
CA GLN A 40 12.78 -11.98 1.07
C GLN A 40 11.53 -11.98 0.20
N ILE A 41 10.34 -11.93 0.81
CA ILE A 41 9.07 -11.78 0.10
C ILE A 41 9.06 -10.47 -0.70
N ILE A 42 9.43 -9.35 -0.07
CA ILE A 42 9.49 -8.02 -0.72
C ILE A 42 10.48 -8.03 -1.88
N LEU A 43 11.69 -8.56 -1.68
CA LEU A 43 12.69 -8.65 -2.74
C LEU A 43 12.18 -9.45 -3.95
N LYS A 44 11.65 -10.65 -3.72
CA LYS A 44 11.10 -11.49 -4.79
C LYS A 44 9.91 -10.83 -5.50
N ALA A 45 9.06 -10.12 -4.77
CA ALA A 45 7.93 -9.39 -5.35
C ALA A 45 8.42 -8.27 -6.28
N LEU A 46 9.43 -7.49 -5.85
CA LEU A 46 10.04 -6.44 -6.67
C LEU A 46 10.72 -7.03 -7.92
N GLU A 47 11.49 -8.11 -7.79
CA GLU A 47 12.15 -8.80 -8.91
C GLU A 47 11.16 -9.34 -9.95
N ARG A 48 9.99 -9.80 -9.49
CA ARG A 48 8.92 -10.32 -10.36
C ARG A 48 8.06 -9.22 -10.99
N GLY A 49 8.32 -7.95 -10.68
CA GLY A 49 7.52 -6.82 -11.15
C GLY A 49 6.13 -6.74 -10.51
N SER A 50 5.94 -7.35 -9.33
CA SER A 50 4.71 -7.15 -8.55
C SER A 50 4.57 -5.68 -8.13
N LEU A 51 3.34 -5.22 -7.97
CA LEU A 51 3.05 -3.92 -7.37
C LEU A 51 3.00 -4.07 -5.84
N LEU A 52 3.77 -3.24 -5.13
CA LEU A 52 3.79 -3.25 -3.68
C LEU A 52 3.33 -1.89 -3.15
N GLY A 53 2.38 -1.94 -2.22
CA GLY A 53 1.86 -0.77 -1.52
C GLY A 53 1.93 -0.94 -0.01
N CYS A 54 1.99 0.17 0.71
CA CYS A 54 1.85 0.19 2.16
C CYS A 54 1.12 1.46 2.61
N SER A 55 0.56 1.43 3.81
CA SER A 55 -0.12 2.57 4.42
C SER A 55 0.05 2.53 5.93
N ILE A 56 -0.19 3.67 6.57
CA ILE A 56 -0.22 3.76 8.04
C ILE A 56 -1.69 3.81 8.45
N ASP A 57 -2.12 2.87 9.30
CA ASP A 57 -3.49 2.83 9.81
C ASP A 57 -3.85 4.13 10.55
N ILE A 58 -5.09 4.59 10.36
CA ILE A 58 -5.68 5.66 11.16
C ILE A 58 -6.40 5.08 12.37
N THR A 59 -6.26 5.76 13.51
CA THR A 59 -6.95 5.40 14.76
C THR A 59 -8.33 6.05 14.87
N SER A 60 -8.57 7.14 14.15
CA SER A 60 -9.84 7.86 14.09
C SER A 60 -10.01 8.52 12.72
N ALA A 61 -11.24 8.87 12.33
CA ALA A 61 -11.50 9.61 11.09
C ALA A 61 -10.80 10.98 11.07
N PHE A 62 -10.57 11.60 12.23
CA PHE A 62 -9.82 12.87 12.36
C PHE A 62 -8.34 12.71 12.03
N ASP A 63 -7.82 11.48 12.04
CA ASP A 63 -6.44 11.17 11.71
C ASP A 63 -6.22 10.95 10.20
N MET A 64 -7.28 10.99 9.39
CA MET A 64 -7.19 10.85 7.94
C MET A 64 -6.32 11.97 7.37
N GLU A 65 -5.31 11.58 6.59
CA GLU A 65 -4.30 12.48 6.00
C GLU A 65 -3.48 13.29 7.02
N ALA A 66 -3.52 12.93 8.30
CA ALA A 66 -2.73 13.62 9.32
C ALA A 66 -1.24 13.33 9.14
N VAL A 67 -0.43 14.39 9.14
CA VAL A 67 1.03 14.32 9.00
C VAL A 67 1.69 14.06 10.35
N THR A 68 2.44 12.98 10.46
CA THR A 68 3.23 12.63 11.64
C THR A 68 4.41 13.59 11.86
N PHE A 69 5.01 13.58 13.05
CA PHE A 69 6.22 14.37 13.32
C PHE A 69 7.39 14.02 12.38
N LYS A 70 7.44 12.78 11.88
CA LYS A 70 8.42 12.30 10.90
C LYS A 70 8.04 12.61 9.44
N LYS A 71 7.01 13.44 9.22
CA LYS A 71 6.52 13.85 7.89
C LYS A 71 5.92 12.73 7.03
N LEU A 72 5.54 11.60 7.63
CA LEU A 72 4.73 10.57 6.98
C LEU A 72 3.24 10.89 7.17
N VAL A 73 2.40 10.53 6.21
CA VAL A 73 0.95 10.80 6.19
C VAL A 73 0.18 9.54 6.59
N LYS A 74 -0.76 9.66 7.54
CA LYS A 74 -1.62 8.54 7.97
C LYS A 74 -2.81 8.36 7.03
N GLY A 75 -3.29 7.13 6.88
CA GLY A 75 -4.42 6.81 5.99
C GLY A 75 -4.12 7.05 4.51
N HIS A 76 -2.84 7.15 4.15
CA HIS A 76 -2.38 7.46 2.80
C HIS A 76 -1.63 6.28 2.20
N ALA A 77 -1.87 6.01 0.93
CA ALA A 77 -1.23 4.95 0.18
C ALA A 77 0.18 5.36 -0.27
N TYR A 78 1.16 4.53 0.02
CA TYR A 78 2.54 4.66 -0.43
C TYR A 78 2.92 3.47 -1.30
N SER A 79 3.83 3.69 -2.25
CA SER A 79 4.43 2.63 -3.06
C SER A 79 5.76 2.19 -2.48
N VAL A 80 6.01 0.88 -2.44
CA VAL A 80 7.34 0.34 -2.14
C VAL A 80 8.07 0.13 -3.46
N THR A 81 9.13 0.91 -3.68
CA THR A 81 9.84 0.97 -4.98
C THR A 81 11.20 0.28 -4.98
N GLY A 82 11.68 -0.19 -3.84
CA GLY A 82 12.96 -0.86 -3.73
C GLY A 82 13.24 -1.40 -2.33
N ALA A 83 14.11 -2.40 -2.26
CA ALA A 83 14.64 -2.97 -1.02
C ALA A 83 16.09 -3.40 -1.25
N LYS A 84 17.00 -3.03 -0.32
CA LYS A 84 18.43 -3.34 -0.42
C LYS A 84 19.04 -3.52 0.97
N GLN A 85 19.90 -4.52 1.13
CA GLN A 85 20.75 -4.71 2.31
C GLN A 85 22.09 -4.03 2.05
N VAL A 86 22.56 -3.23 3.01
CA VAL A 86 23.80 -2.43 2.92
C VAL A 86 24.70 -2.69 4.12
#